data_AF-A0A2V8GJ22-F1
#
_entry.id   AF-A0A2V8GJ22-F1
#
_cell.length_a   1.000
_cell.length_b   1.000
_cell.length_c   1.000
_cell.angle_alpha   90.00
_cell.angle_beta   90.00
_cell.angle_gamma   90.00
#
_symmetry.space_group_name_H-M   'P 1'
#
loop_
_entity.id
_entity.type
_entity.pdbx_description
1 polymer ?
#
loop_
_entity_poly.entity_id
_entity_poly.type
_entity_poly.pdbx_seq_one_letter_code
_entity_poly.pdbx_strand_id
1 'polypeptide(L)'
;MPAGALERVLILRRALEGLRGLASLPVSDDVKRLFCEEFQYVARPSRPTGLDAAKGSFVALCQLATFRRFPAGQYHWDVSGISRSWLLKVEPRRRLTLLYWIAAKFRGFRPAFFSHLNANRKNRWLLTEREANRSYYRMAQSMALQPGVKGLVTASWLHSPDTLAASPHLAWMNRTFLENGGLVAVMGPADPNCGVLTRSPERRKLYEAGAFKPTTGLAIWPRDAMLAWAERHPELGDTEEPIDVDVACHAR
;
A
#
# COMPACT_ATOMS: atom_id res chain seq x y z
N MET A 1 -32.81 -6.31 -4.74
CA MET A 1 -31.40 -6.75 -4.88
C MET A 1 -30.71 -6.60 -3.52
N PRO A 2 -29.87 -7.56 -3.09
CA PRO A 2 -29.10 -7.39 -1.86
C PRO A 2 -28.18 -6.17 -1.97
N ALA A 3 -27.93 -5.48 -0.86
CA ALA A 3 -27.06 -4.31 -0.82
C ALA A 3 -25.67 -4.66 -1.38
N GLY A 4 -25.11 -3.79 -2.23
CA GLY A 4 -23.81 -4.01 -2.87
C GLY A 4 -23.84 -4.95 -4.09
N ALA A 5 -25.00 -5.47 -4.51
CA ALA A 5 -25.09 -6.39 -5.65
C ALA A 5 -24.76 -5.71 -6.99
N LEU A 6 -25.27 -4.49 -7.20
CA LEU A 6 -24.97 -3.72 -8.41
C LEU A 6 -23.48 -3.38 -8.47
N GLU A 7 -22.93 -2.87 -7.37
CA GLU A 7 -21.51 -2.57 -7.19
C GLU A 7 -20.64 -3.78 -7.50
N ARG A 8 -21.03 -4.96 -7.01
CA ARG A 8 -20.34 -6.22 -7.28
C ARG A 8 -20.33 -6.54 -8.76
N VAL A 9 -21.49 -6.49 -9.41
CA VAL A 9 -21.63 -6.78 -10.84
C VAL A 9 -20.78 -5.82 -11.68
N LEU A 10 -20.77 -4.53 -11.34
CA LEU A 10 -19.95 -3.53 -12.04
C LEU A 10 -18.45 -3.81 -11.89
N ILE A 11 -17.98 -4.10 -10.68
CA ILE A 11 -16.58 -4.47 -10.44
C ILE A 11 -16.19 -5.73 -11.20
N LEU A 12 -16.99 -6.79 -11.11
CA LEU A 12 -16.68 -8.07 -11.75
C LEU A 12 -16.72 -7.98 -13.27
N ARG A 13 -17.71 -7.29 -13.84
CA ARG A 13 -17.78 -7.06 -15.30
C ARG A 13 -16.51 -6.36 -15.78
N ARG A 14 -16.10 -5.30 -15.10
CA ARG A 14 -14.89 -4.57 -15.47
C ARG A 14 -13.62 -5.39 -15.29
N ALA A 15 -13.54 -6.16 -14.20
CA ALA A 15 -12.42 -7.06 -13.95
C ALA A 15 -12.29 -8.12 -15.07
N LEU A 16 -13.40 -8.78 -15.45
CA LEU A 16 -13.42 -9.79 -16.52
C LEU A 16 -12.99 -9.21 -17.88
N GLU A 17 -13.45 -8.00 -18.23
CA GLU A 17 -12.99 -7.29 -19.43
C GLU A 17 -11.47 -7.01 -19.38
N GLY A 18 -10.96 -6.68 -18.19
CA GLY A 18 -9.54 -6.38 -17.96
C GLY A 18 -8.63 -7.61 -17.94
N LEU A 19 -9.11 -8.79 -17.53
CA LEU A 19 -8.25 -9.98 -17.35
C LEU A 19 -7.42 -10.34 -18.58
N ARG A 20 -7.92 -10.06 -19.80
CA ARG A 20 -7.15 -10.26 -21.04
C ARG A 20 -5.86 -9.44 -21.10
N GLY A 21 -5.84 -8.26 -20.48
CA GLY A 21 -4.67 -7.39 -20.38
C GLY A 21 -3.80 -7.65 -19.15
N LEU A 22 -4.19 -8.56 -18.25
CA LEU A 22 -3.44 -8.81 -17.01
C LEU A 22 -2.05 -9.40 -17.30
N ALA A 23 -1.96 -10.29 -18.30
CA ALA A 23 -0.72 -10.95 -18.69
C ALA A 23 0.36 -9.96 -19.19
N SER A 24 -0.07 -8.86 -19.82
CA SER A 24 0.84 -7.83 -20.36
C SER A 24 1.22 -6.74 -19.37
N LEU A 25 0.67 -6.74 -18.15
CA LEU A 25 1.05 -5.76 -17.14
C LEU A 25 2.51 -5.98 -16.68
N PRO A 26 3.32 -4.92 -16.56
CA PRO A 26 4.71 -5.00 -16.12
C PRO A 26 4.80 -5.12 -14.59
N VAL A 27 4.20 -6.18 -14.05
CA VAL A 27 4.20 -6.53 -12.63
C VAL A 27 4.58 -7.99 -12.46
N SER A 28 5.08 -8.36 -11.29
CA SER A 28 5.47 -9.73 -10.98
C SER A 28 4.28 -10.69 -11.07
N ASP A 29 4.52 -11.96 -11.33
CA ASP A 29 3.43 -12.94 -11.46
C ASP A 29 2.63 -13.13 -10.16
N ASP A 30 3.27 -12.96 -9.00
CA ASP A 30 2.58 -12.90 -7.70
C ASP A 30 1.48 -11.84 -7.65
N VAL A 31 1.71 -10.69 -8.27
CA VAL A 31 0.75 -9.58 -8.30
C VAL A 31 -0.40 -9.92 -9.24
N LYS A 32 -0.10 -10.56 -10.38
CA LYS A 32 -1.12 -11.09 -11.29
C LYS A 32 -1.99 -12.13 -10.58
N ARG A 33 -1.40 -13.03 -9.80
CA ARG A 33 -2.14 -13.97 -8.96
C ARG A 33 -3.06 -13.26 -7.96
N LEU A 34 -2.53 -12.27 -7.27
CA LEU A 34 -3.30 -11.51 -6.29
C LEU A 34 -4.48 -10.75 -6.91
N PHE A 35 -4.39 -10.30 -8.17
CA PHE A 35 -5.56 -9.78 -8.88
C PHE A 35 -6.66 -10.84 -9.00
N CYS A 36 -6.31 -12.05 -9.44
CA CYS A 36 -7.25 -13.15 -9.54
C CYS A 36 -7.87 -13.49 -8.17
N GLU A 37 -7.06 -13.56 -7.11
CA GLU A 37 -7.54 -13.82 -5.75
C GLU A 37 -8.51 -12.75 -5.24
N GLU A 38 -8.19 -11.47 -5.45
CA GLU A 38 -9.04 -10.35 -5.06
C GLU A 38 -10.37 -10.35 -5.85
N PHE A 39 -10.35 -10.65 -7.15
CA PHE A 39 -11.59 -10.74 -7.94
C PHE A 39 -12.43 -11.97 -7.56
N GLN A 40 -11.81 -13.12 -7.32
CA GLN A 40 -12.49 -14.29 -6.77
C GLN A 40 -13.08 -14.00 -5.38
N TYR A 41 -12.39 -13.21 -4.56
CA TYR A 41 -12.89 -12.76 -3.26
C TYR A 41 -14.15 -11.91 -3.41
N VAL A 42 -14.14 -10.93 -4.32
CA VAL A 42 -15.30 -10.08 -4.64
C VAL A 42 -16.45 -10.88 -5.24
N ALA A 43 -16.18 -11.96 -5.97
CA ALA A 43 -17.22 -12.81 -6.56
C ALA A 43 -18.06 -13.57 -5.52
N ARG A 44 -17.55 -13.79 -4.28
CA ARG A 44 -18.24 -14.62 -3.27
C ARG A 44 -19.38 -13.86 -2.56
N PRO A 45 -20.66 -14.19 -2.81
CA PRO A 45 -21.81 -13.41 -2.34
C PRO A 45 -21.97 -13.39 -0.81
N SER A 46 -21.52 -14.44 -0.13
CA SER A 46 -21.65 -14.62 1.33
C SER A 46 -20.71 -13.75 2.17
N ARG A 47 -19.77 -13.02 1.56
CA ARG A 47 -18.89 -12.12 2.31
C ARG A 47 -19.41 -10.69 2.29
N PRO A 48 -19.42 -10.00 3.44
CA PRO A 48 -19.65 -8.56 3.50
C PRO A 48 -18.42 -7.86 2.90
N THR A 49 -18.30 -7.92 1.58
CA THR A 49 -17.46 -7.00 0.83
C THR A 49 -18.05 -5.63 1.11
N GLY A 50 -17.26 -4.70 1.65
CA GLY A 50 -17.67 -3.30 1.88
C GLY A 50 -17.87 -2.55 0.56
N LEU A 51 -18.70 -3.11 -0.32
CA LEU A 51 -19.18 -2.61 -1.60
C LEU A 51 -20.26 -1.56 -1.31
N ASP A 52 -19.78 -0.45 -0.81
CA ASP A 52 -20.56 0.74 -0.57
C ASP A 52 -19.86 1.84 -1.36
N ALA A 53 -20.55 2.39 -2.37
CA ALA A 53 -20.00 3.39 -3.26
C ALA A 53 -19.50 4.64 -2.52
N ALA A 54 -19.99 4.91 -1.31
CA ALA A 54 -19.54 6.01 -0.46
C ALA A 54 -18.20 5.73 0.26
N LYS A 55 -17.69 4.49 0.24
CA LYS A 55 -16.50 4.08 0.99
C LYS A 55 -15.25 4.01 0.10
N GLY A 56 -14.12 4.44 0.66
CA GLY A 56 -12.81 4.32 0.01
C GLY A 56 -12.41 2.88 -0.34
N SER A 57 -12.96 1.88 0.36
CA SER A 57 -12.76 0.46 0.03
C SER A 57 -13.35 0.09 -1.33
N PHE A 58 -14.48 0.68 -1.72
CA PHE A 58 -15.06 0.49 -3.05
C PHE A 58 -14.23 1.19 -4.13
N VAL A 59 -13.79 2.42 -3.89
CA VAL A 59 -12.89 3.14 -4.80
C VAL A 59 -11.61 2.33 -5.07
N ALA A 60 -11.03 1.71 -4.03
CA ALA A 60 -9.88 0.84 -4.18
C ALA A 60 -10.15 -0.39 -5.07
N LEU A 61 -11.35 -0.99 -4.98
CA LEU A 61 -11.77 -2.09 -5.86
C LEU A 61 -11.98 -1.62 -7.30
N CYS A 62 -12.58 -0.44 -7.51
CA CYS A 62 -12.69 0.15 -8.84
C CYS A 62 -11.31 0.38 -9.47
N GLN A 63 -10.33 0.83 -8.67
CA GLN A 63 -8.96 1.01 -9.14
C GLN A 63 -8.29 -0.33 -9.46
N LEU A 64 -8.51 -1.39 -8.68
CA LEU A 64 -8.05 -2.73 -9.00
C LEU A 64 -8.66 -3.25 -10.31
N ALA A 65 -9.98 -3.17 -10.46
CA ALA A 65 -10.69 -3.61 -11.66
C ALA A 65 -10.29 -2.81 -12.93
N THR A 66 -9.73 -1.61 -12.76
CA THR A 66 -9.23 -0.77 -13.85
C THR A 66 -7.70 -0.76 -13.97
N PHE A 67 -6.99 -1.63 -13.23
CA PHE A 67 -5.52 -1.70 -13.18
C PHE A 67 -4.83 -0.37 -12.89
N ARG A 68 -5.50 0.51 -12.13
CA ARG A 68 -4.93 1.76 -11.61
C ARG A 68 -4.34 1.60 -10.20
N ARG A 69 -4.69 0.51 -9.52
CA ARG A 69 -4.13 0.06 -8.24
C ARG A 69 -3.82 -1.41 -8.36
N PHE A 70 -2.75 -1.84 -7.71
CA PHE A 70 -2.16 -3.16 -7.83
C PHE A 70 -2.09 -3.82 -6.44
N PRO A 71 -2.44 -5.11 -6.32
CA PRO A 71 -2.45 -5.80 -5.05
C PRO A 71 -1.06 -6.33 -4.68
N ALA A 72 -0.67 -6.19 -3.41
CA ALA A 72 0.57 -6.76 -2.87
C ALA A 72 0.34 -7.56 -1.58
N GLY A 73 -0.90 -7.83 -1.19
CA GLY A 73 -1.24 -8.53 0.05
C GLY A 73 -1.73 -7.56 1.14
N GLN A 74 -0.91 -7.30 2.17
CA GLN A 74 -1.26 -6.37 3.25
C GLN A 74 -1.40 -4.93 2.73
N TYR A 75 -0.64 -4.58 1.69
CA TYR A 75 -0.72 -3.31 1.01
C TYR A 75 -1.20 -3.47 -0.44
N HIS A 76 -1.73 -2.38 -0.98
CA HIS A 76 -1.86 -2.14 -2.41
C HIS A 76 -0.94 -0.97 -2.79
N TRP A 77 -0.69 -0.77 -4.07
CA TRP A 77 -0.08 0.46 -4.54
C TRP A 77 -0.76 1.00 -5.80
N ASP A 78 -0.63 2.30 -6.02
CA ASP A 78 -0.86 2.92 -7.33
C ASP A 78 0.39 3.69 -7.78
N VAL A 79 0.41 4.12 -9.04
CA VAL A 79 1.52 4.93 -9.58
C VAL A 79 1.16 6.40 -9.42
N SER A 80 1.93 7.09 -8.57
CA SER A 80 1.73 8.49 -8.25
C SER A 80 3.08 9.17 -8.01
N GLY A 81 3.23 9.93 -6.92
CA GLY A 81 4.44 10.63 -6.56
C GLY A 81 4.37 11.29 -5.20
N ILE A 82 5.42 12.03 -4.89
CA ILE A 82 5.52 12.88 -3.71
C ILE A 82 4.85 14.22 -4.05
N SER A 83 3.84 14.64 -3.28
CA SER A 83 3.28 15.97 -3.46
C SER A 83 4.30 17.04 -3.03
N ARG A 84 4.52 18.05 -3.88
CA ARG A 84 5.41 19.19 -3.54
C ARG A 84 4.92 19.95 -2.31
N SER A 85 3.61 20.01 -2.09
CA SER A 85 3.03 20.67 -0.90
C SER A 85 3.39 19.98 0.41
N TRP A 86 3.84 18.72 0.39
CA TRP A 86 4.27 18.01 1.59
C TRP A 86 5.59 18.55 2.15
N LEU A 87 6.44 19.15 1.31
CA LEU A 87 7.63 19.86 1.81
C LEU A 87 7.24 20.97 2.78
N LEU A 88 6.12 21.66 2.53
CA LEU A 88 5.62 22.72 3.41
C LEU A 88 5.04 22.16 4.72
N LYS A 89 4.64 20.89 4.74
CA LYS A 89 4.11 20.20 5.94
C LYS A 89 5.20 19.64 6.85
N VAL A 90 6.45 19.61 6.39
CA VAL A 90 7.61 19.20 7.19
C VAL A 90 8.20 20.41 7.90
N GLU A 91 8.79 20.17 9.08
CA GLU A 91 9.48 21.19 9.88
C GLU A 91 10.49 21.98 9.01
N PRO A 92 10.48 23.33 9.04
CA PRO A 92 11.31 24.18 8.18
C PRO A 92 12.79 23.77 8.12
N ARG A 93 13.38 23.40 9.26
CA ARG A 93 14.78 22.98 9.37
C ARG A 93 15.10 21.69 8.60
N ARG A 94 14.12 20.81 8.41
CA ARG A 94 14.27 19.52 7.72
C ARG A 94 13.86 19.57 6.24
N ARG A 95 13.28 20.67 5.76
CA ARG A 95 12.78 20.81 4.38
C ARG A 95 13.89 20.69 3.35
N LEU A 96 15.04 21.34 3.60
CA LEU A 96 16.18 21.28 2.68
C LEU A 96 16.78 19.88 2.62
N THR A 97 16.88 19.20 3.77
CA THR A 97 17.31 17.80 3.83
C THR A 97 16.37 16.90 3.04
N LEU A 98 15.05 17.04 3.23
CA LEU A 98 14.06 16.27 2.47
C LEU A 98 14.13 16.57 0.97
N LEU A 99 14.25 17.85 0.59
CA LEU A 99 14.36 18.26 -0.80
C LEU A 99 15.63 17.68 -1.46
N TYR A 100 16.77 17.76 -0.76
CA TYR A 100 18.01 17.13 -1.19
C TYR A 100 17.82 15.62 -1.39
N TRP A 101 17.16 14.95 -0.45
CA TRP A 101 16.92 13.52 -0.53
C TRP A 101 16.04 13.15 -1.73
N ILE A 102 14.97 13.92 -1.97
CA ILE A 102 14.09 13.74 -3.13
C ILE A 102 14.85 13.98 -4.44
N ALA A 103 15.70 15.02 -4.50
CA ALA A 103 16.44 15.35 -5.71
C ALA A 103 17.59 14.37 -6.00
N ALA A 104 18.40 14.05 -4.99
CA ALA A 104 19.65 13.30 -5.16
C ALA A 104 19.49 11.78 -5.02
N LYS A 105 18.64 11.30 -4.09
CA LYS A 105 18.46 9.87 -3.83
C LYS A 105 17.24 9.30 -4.56
N PHE A 106 16.10 9.97 -4.44
CA PHE A 106 14.87 9.54 -5.11
C PHE A 106 14.76 10.01 -6.57
N ARG A 107 15.59 10.97 -7.00
CA ARG A 107 15.69 11.48 -8.39
C ARG A 107 14.40 12.14 -8.91
N GLY A 108 13.67 12.86 -8.07
CA GLY A 108 12.53 13.70 -8.42
C GLY A 108 11.23 13.32 -7.71
N PHE A 109 10.09 13.90 -8.10
CA PHE A 109 8.84 13.71 -7.33
C PHE A 109 7.94 12.57 -7.85
N ARG A 110 8.14 12.11 -9.10
CA ARG A 110 7.30 11.12 -9.78
C ARG A 110 8.04 10.51 -10.99
N PRO A 111 7.64 9.33 -11.48
CA PRO A 111 6.62 8.43 -10.92
C PRO A 111 7.16 7.60 -9.75
N ALA A 112 6.28 7.26 -8.80
CA ALA A 112 6.57 6.43 -7.64
C ALA A 112 5.41 5.48 -7.36
N PHE A 113 5.71 4.34 -6.75
CA PHE A 113 4.66 3.52 -6.14
C PHE A 113 4.19 4.19 -4.86
N PHE A 114 2.89 4.42 -4.73
CA PHE A 114 2.30 4.94 -3.52
C PHE A 114 1.59 3.82 -2.76
N SER A 115 2.11 3.43 -1.60
CA SER A 115 1.56 2.30 -0.83
C SER A 115 0.38 2.73 0.03
N HIS A 116 -0.68 1.93 -0.05
CA HIS A 116 -1.92 2.06 0.70
C HIS A 116 -2.20 0.77 1.47
N LEU A 117 -2.72 0.89 2.69
CA LEU A 117 -3.18 -0.28 3.43
C LEU A 117 -4.39 -0.92 2.71
N ASN A 118 -4.32 -2.23 2.46
CA ASN A 118 -5.43 -2.96 1.85
C ASN A 118 -6.60 -3.02 2.84
N ALA A 119 -7.65 -2.24 2.58
CA ALA A 119 -8.86 -2.21 3.38
C ALA A 119 -9.72 -3.48 3.24
N ASN A 120 -9.54 -4.24 2.15
CA ASN A 120 -10.30 -5.44 1.82
C ASN A 120 -9.60 -6.74 2.25
N ARG A 121 -8.41 -6.66 2.87
CA ARG A 121 -7.66 -7.83 3.33
C ARG A 121 -8.45 -8.66 4.35
N LYS A 122 -8.27 -9.98 4.31
CA LYS A 122 -8.94 -10.97 5.19
C LYS A 122 -8.82 -10.58 6.67
N ASN A 123 -7.61 -10.24 7.12
CA ASN A 123 -7.32 -9.84 8.50
C ASN A 123 -7.14 -8.31 8.60
N ARG A 124 -8.21 -7.54 8.39
CA ARG A 124 -8.17 -6.07 8.34
C ARG A 124 -7.70 -5.36 9.62
N TRP A 125 -7.54 -6.10 10.72
CA TRP A 125 -7.15 -5.57 12.03
C TRP A 125 -5.74 -5.94 12.45
N LEU A 126 -5.17 -6.98 11.84
CA LEU A 126 -3.81 -7.41 12.13
C LEU A 126 -2.88 -6.81 11.08
N LEU A 127 -1.75 -6.29 11.55
CA LEU A 127 -0.62 -5.89 10.73
C LEU A 127 0.57 -6.69 11.22
N THR A 128 1.24 -7.39 10.31
CA THR A 128 2.45 -8.14 10.64
C THR A 128 3.60 -7.61 9.79
N GLU A 129 4.79 -7.64 10.37
CA GLU A 129 6.02 -7.28 9.67
C GLU A 129 6.27 -8.22 8.48
N ARG A 130 6.04 -9.53 8.66
CA ARG A 130 6.19 -10.53 7.59
C ARG A 130 5.32 -10.21 6.37
N GLU A 131 4.02 -9.96 6.56
CA GLU A 131 3.11 -9.67 5.43
C GLU A 131 3.35 -8.29 4.83
N ALA A 132 3.83 -7.33 5.63
CA ALA A 132 4.30 -6.04 5.10
C ALA A 132 5.52 -6.23 4.20
N ASN A 133 6.53 -6.98 4.65
CA ASN A 133 7.74 -7.24 3.90
C ASN A 133 7.45 -8.02 2.61
N ARG A 134 6.58 -9.04 2.64
CA ARG A 134 6.11 -9.70 1.41
C ARG A 134 5.44 -8.73 0.44
N SER A 135 4.66 -7.78 0.95
CA SER A 135 4.05 -6.75 0.11
C SER A 135 5.11 -5.84 -0.54
N TYR A 136 6.11 -5.40 0.23
CA TYR A 136 7.22 -4.62 -0.31
C TYR A 136 8.06 -5.41 -1.32
N TYR A 137 8.25 -6.71 -1.08
CA TYR A 137 8.97 -7.60 -2.00
C TYR A 137 8.27 -7.69 -3.35
N ARG A 138 6.96 -7.95 -3.38
CA ARG A 138 6.15 -7.96 -4.62
C ARG A 138 6.19 -6.62 -5.35
N MET A 139 6.15 -5.51 -4.61
CA MET A 139 6.33 -4.18 -5.17
C MET A 139 7.73 -3.98 -5.77
N ALA A 140 8.78 -4.50 -5.14
CA ALA A 140 10.16 -4.40 -5.65
C ALA A 140 10.34 -5.21 -6.94
N GLN A 141 9.83 -6.44 -6.98
CA GLN A 141 9.83 -7.28 -8.18
C GLN A 141 9.06 -6.61 -9.33
N SER A 142 7.90 -6.03 -9.03
CA SER A 142 7.14 -5.25 -10.02
C SER A 142 7.84 -3.97 -10.46
N MET A 143 8.59 -3.32 -9.56
CA MET A 143 9.37 -2.12 -9.85
C MET A 143 10.56 -2.43 -10.77
N ALA A 144 11.19 -3.61 -10.64
CA ALA A 144 12.26 -4.06 -11.52
C ALA A 144 11.81 -4.07 -13.00
N LEU A 145 10.57 -4.49 -13.26
CA LEU A 145 9.92 -4.51 -14.58
C LEU A 145 9.52 -3.11 -15.10
N GLN A 146 9.64 -2.06 -14.29
CA GLN A 146 9.24 -0.70 -14.62
C GLN A 146 10.39 0.30 -14.38
N PRO A 147 11.37 0.41 -15.32
CA PRO A 147 12.59 1.21 -15.13
C PRO A 147 12.35 2.69 -14.82
N GLY A 148 11.22 3.26 -15.26
CA GLY A 148 10.86 4.65 -15.01
C GLY A 148 10.42 4.96 -13.57
N VAL A 149 10.07 3.96 -12.77
CA VAL A 149 9.59 4.13 -11.39
C VAL A 149 10.76 4.40 -10.45
N LYS A 150 10.65 5.48 -9.68
CA LYS A 150 11.74 6.03 -8.86
C LYS A 150 11.88 5.44 -7.47
N GLY A 151 10.86 4.72 -7.01
CA GLY A 151 10.83 4.11 -5.69
C GLY A 151 9.42 4.02 -5.11
N LEU A 152 9.37 3.73 -3.82
CA LEU A 152 8.15 3.62 -3.02
C LEU A 152 7.98 4.84 -2.13
N VAL A 153 6.75 5.29 -1.97
CA VAL A 153 6.36 6.36 -1.05
C VAL A 153 5.12 5.92 -0.29
N THR A 154 5.02 6.29 0.97
CA THR A 154 3.77 6.19 1.71
C THR A 154 3.67 7.30 2.74
N ALA A 155 2.45 7.73 3.04
CA ALA A 155 2.17 8.75 4.04
C ALA A 155 1.04 8.28 4.94
N SER A 156 1.31 8.15 6.24
CA SER A 156 0.34 7.65 7.20
C SER A 156 0.72 7.99 8.64
N TRP A 157 -0.26 8.03 9.52
CA TRP A 157 -0.05 8.04 10.97
C TRP A 157 0.70 6.81 11.47
N LEU A 158 0.72 5.71 10.70
CA LEU A 158 1.50 4.50 10.99
C LEU A 158 3.02 4.75 10.99
N HIS A 159 3.47 5.80 10.30
CA HIS A 159 4.88 6.21 10.25
C HIS A 159 5.21 7.34 11.24
N SER A 160 4.24 7.76 12.07
CA SER A 160 4.43 8.79 13.08
C SER A 160 5.28 8.27 14.24
N PRO A 161 6.34 9.00 14.67
CA PRO A 161 7.10 8.63 15.86
C PRO A 161 6.20 8.56 17.11
N ASP A 162 5.20 9.44 17.21
CA ASP A 162 4.25 9.47 18.33
C ASP A 162 3.42 8.18 18.38
N THR A 163 2.96 7.71 17.21
CA THR A 163 2.25 6.43 17.11
C THR A 163 3.15 5.27 17.53
N LEU A 164 4.41 5.26 17.12
CA LEU A 164 5.34 4.18 17.44
C LEU A 164 5.71 4.18 18.93
N ALA A 165 5.81 5.34 19.57
CA ALA A 165 6.00 5.45 21.02
C ALA A 165 4.77 4.91 21.78
N ALA A 166 3.55 5.23 21.33
CA ALA A 166 2.31 4.74 21.93
C ALA A 166 1.98 3.28 21.55
N SER A 167 2.62 2.71 20.53
CA SER A 167 2.39 1.34 20.05
C SER A 167 3.71 0.68 19.58
N PRO A 168 4.62 0.31 20.51
CA PRO A 168 5.97 -0.14 20.17
C PRO A 168 6.03 -1.37 19.27
N HIS A 169 5.02 -2.25 19.32
CA HIS A 169 4.90 -3.42 18.45
C HIS A 169 4.75 -3.05 16.95
N LEU A 170 4.49 -1.78 16.61
CA LEU A 170 4.45 -1.28 15.24
C LEU A 170 5.77 -0.63 14.80
N ALA A 171 6.81 -0.59 15.65
CA ALA A 171 8.07 0.09 15.34
C ALA A 171 8.75 -0.41 14.05
N TRP A 172 8.49 -1.67 13.67
CA TRP A 172 8.95 -2.26 12.42
C TRP A 172 8.51 -1.47 11.17
N MET A 173 7.40 -0.73 11.25
CA MET A 173 6.86 0.11 10.16
C MET A 173 7.88 1.13 9.65
N ASN A 174 8.67 1.72 10.54
CA ASN A 174 9.72 2.66 10.16
C ASN A 174 11.08 1.98 10.02
N ARG A 175 11.34 0.93 10.82
CA ARG A 175 12.59 0.17 10.80
C ARG A 175 12.92 -0.33 9.39
N THR A 176 11.93 -0.92 8.72
CA THR A 176 12.06 -1.46 7.35
C THR A 176 12.65 -0.42 6.39
N PHE A 177 12.18 0.84 6.46
CA PHE A 177 12.69 1.92 5.61
C PHE A 177 14.06 2.40 6.09
N LEU A 178 14.18 2.73 7.38
CA LEU A 178 15.37 3.38 7.94
C LEU A 178 16.63 2.50 7.85
N GLU A 179 16.48 1.19 8.04
CA GLU A 179 17.60 0.24 7.99
C GLU A 179 17.99 -0.15 6.55
N ASN A 180 17.11 0.08 5.57
CA ASN A 180 17.31 -0.37 4.19
C ASN A 180 17.43 0.78 3.18
N GLY A 181 18.02 1.91 3.62
CA GLY A 181 18.34 3.03 2.74
C GLY A 181 17.15 3.90 2.36
N GLY A 182 16.04 3.80 3.09
CA GLY A 182 14.90 4.69 3.05
C GLY A 182 15.03 5.89 4.01
N LEU A 183 14.04 6.77 3.97
CA LEU A 183 13.89 7.93 4.84
C LEU A 183 12.47 7.97 5.39
N VAL A 184 12.32 8.37 6.65
CA VAL A 184 11.01 8.76 7.21
C VAL A 184 11.08 10.21 7.69
N ALA A 185 10.23 11.06 7.13
CA ALA A 185 10.07 12.45 7.53
C ALA A 185 8.73 12.65 8.26
N VAL A 186 8.74 13.41 9.35
CA VAL A 186 7.51 13.76 10.06
C VAL A 186 6.85 14.96 9.37
N MET A 187 5.64 14.77 8.89
CA MET A 187 4.73 15.83 8.48
C MET A 187 3.86 16.23 9.67
N GLY A 188 3.24 17.40 9.61
CA GLY A 188 2.38 17.94 10.68
C GLY A 188 1.24 17.00 11.16
N PRO A 189 0.32 17.55 11.98
CA PRO A 189 -0.72 16.75 12.63
C PRO A 189 -1.48 15.82 11.68
N ALA A 190 -1.71 14.60 12.11
CA ALA A 190 -2.59 13.67 11.40
C ALA A 190 -4.05 14.10 11.56
N ASP A 191 -4.86 13.79 10.54
CA ASP A 191 -6.30 13.98 10.62
C ASP A 191 -6.87 13.11 11.77
N PRO A 192 -7.69 13.64 12.69
CA PRO A 192 -8.28 12.85 13.77
C PRO A 192 -9.09 11.63 13.28
N ASN A 193 -9.66 11.70 12.07
CA ASN A 193 -10.44 10.66 11.43
C ASN A 193 -9.60 9.67 10.60
N CYS A 194 -8.26 9.78 10.63
CA CYS A 194 -7.37 8.88 9.88
C CYS A 194 -7.35 7.42 10.39
N GLY A 195 -8.14 7.12 11.43
CA GLY A 195 -8.27 5.79 12.02
C GLY A 195 -7.24 5.47 13.10
N VAL A 196 -6.36 6.40 13.45
CA VAL A 196 -5.35 6.23 14.51
C VAL A 196 -5.95 5.84 15.87
N LEU A 197 -7.13 6.37 16.20
CA LEU A 197 -7.85 6.06 17.45
C LEU A 197 -8.85 4.90 17.32
N THR A 198 -9.00 4.33 16.12
CA THR A 198 -9.97 3.26 15.87
C THR A 198 -9.50 1.99 16.57
N ARG A 199 -10.34 1.49 17.50
CA ARG A 199 -10.11 0.24 18.25
C ARG A 199 -8.77 0.17 19.00
N SER A 200 -8.24 1.30 19.44
CA SER A 200 -7.16 1.36 20.44
C SER A 200 -7.62 2.19 21.63
N PRO A 201 -8.16 1.54 22.68
CA PRO A 201 -8.54 2.22 23.93
C PRO A 201 -7.37 2.99 24.53
N GLU A 202 -6.15 2.45 24.44
CA GLU A 202 -4.93 3.05 24.99
C GLU A 202 -4.58 4.36 24.26
N ARG A 203 -4.51 4.34 22.92
CA ARG A 203 -4.24 5.57 22.14
C ARG A 203 -5.35 6.59 22.31
N ARG A 204 -6.61 6.16 22.45
CA ARG A 204 -7.73 7.07 22.74
C ARG A 204 -7.55 7.75 24.10
N LYS A 205 -7.26 7.00 25.16
CA LYS A 205 -7.01 7.54 26.50
C LYS A 205 -5.85 8.54 26.50
N LEU A 206 -4.75 8.22 25.82
CA LEU A 206 -3.60 9.13 25.70
C LEU A 206 -3.94 10.39 24.88
N TYR A 207 -4.75 10.27 23.83
CA TYR A 207 -5.19 11.40 23.02
C TYR A 207 -6.09 12.35 23.81
N GLU A 208 -7.09 11.80 24.51
CA GLU A 208 -8.02 12.56 25.37
C GLU A 208 -7.29 13.27 26.52
N ALA A 209 -6.24 12.65 27.07
CA ALA A 209 -5.36 13.27 28.07
C ALA A 209 -4.36 14.30 27.49
N GLY A 210 -4.33 14.50 26.17
CA GLY A 210 -3.39 15.40 25.50
C GLY A 210 -1.94 14.88 25.41
N ALA A 211 -1.68 13.68 25.92
CA ALA A 211 -0.37 13.03 25.95
C ALA A 211 0.01 12.34 24.62
N PHE A 212 -0.93 12.21 23.69
CA PHE A 212 -0.68 11.65 22.35
C PHE A 212 -1.33 12.54 21.28
N LYS A 213 -0.50 13.10 20.39
CA LYS A 213 -0.93 13.94 19.25
C LYS A 213 -0.32 13.39 17.97
N PRO A 214 -0.99 12.46 17.27
CA PRO A 214 -0.38 11.79 16.13
C PRO A 214 -0.06 12.77 15.02
N THR A 215 1.12 12.58 14.45
CA THR A 215 1.59 13.25 13.23
C THR A 215 1.41 12.35 12.01
N THR A 216 1.61 12.86 10.80
CA THR A 216 1.68 11.99 9.62
C THR A 216 3.14 11.75 9.26
N GLY A 217 3.61 10.50 9.23
CA GLY A 217 4.94 10.19 8.70
C GLY A 217 4.91 10.00 7.18
N LEU A 218 5.89 10.57 6.49
CA LEU A 218 6.19 10.35 5.07
C LEU A 218 7.39 9.41 4.97
N ALA A 219 7.16 8.16 4.59
CA ALA A 219 8.22 7.20 4.30
C ALA A 219 8.54 7.20 2.79
N ILE A 220 9.82 7.25 2.46
CA ILE A 220 10.35 7.28 1.09
C ILE A 220 11.42 6.19 0.97
N TRP A 221 11.32 5.34 -0.04
CA TRP A 221 12.28 4.29 -0.33
C TRP A 221 12.73 4.38 -1.78
N PRO A 222 13.97 4.83 -2.06
CA PRO A 222 14.50 4.92 -3.42
C PRO A 222 14.57 3.57 -4.10
N ARG A 223 14.38 3.57 -5.43
CA ARG A 223 14.45 2.38 -6.28
C ARG A 223 15.67 1.51 -5.96
N ASP A 224 16.87 2.07 -6.06
CA ASP A 224 18.12 1.32 -5.93
C ASP A 224 18.22 0.60 -4.57
N ALA A 225 17.78 1.27 -3.51
CA ALA A 225 17.78 0.71 -2.15
C ALA A 225 16.73 -0.39 -1.96
N MET A 226 15.53 -0.20 -2.53
CA MET A 226 14.44 -1.17 -2.46
C MET A 226 14.73 -2.44 -3.27
N LEU A 227 15.33 -2.30 -4.46
CA LEU A 227 15.73 -3.44 -5.29
C LEU A 227 16.85 -4.23 -4.62
N ALA A 228 17.89 -3.55 -4.12
CA ALA A 228 18.97 -4.20 -3.40
C ALA A 228 18.48 -4.91 -2.13
N TRP A 229 17.48 -4.33 -1.44
CA TRP A 229 16.83 -5.01 -0.31
C TRP A 229 16.11 -6.29 -0.75
N ALA A 230 15.34 -6.25 -1.84
CA ALA A 230 14.63 -7.43 -2.33
C ALA A 230 15.59 -8.54 -2.77
N GLU A 231 16.71 -8.21 -3.42
CA GLU A 231 17.75 -9.17 -3.79
C GLU A 231 18.34 -9.92 -2.58
N ARG A 232 18.37 -9.28 -1.39
CA ARG A 232 18.84 -9.91 -0.14
C ARG A 232 17.77 -10.72 0.58
N HIS A 233 16.50 -10.67 0.14
CA HIS A 233 15.38 -11.31 0.82
C HIS A 233 14.54 -12.20 -0.12
N PRO A 234 15.14 -13.15 -0.86
CA PRO A 234 14.40 -14.04 -1.76
C PRO A 234 13.36 -14.90 -1.04
N GLU A 235 13.52 -15.15 0.26
CA GLU A 235 12.58 -15.90 1.11
C GLU A 235 11.21 -15.23 1.27
N LEU A 236 11.08 -13.96 0.87
CA LEU A 236 9.81 -13.23 0.86
C LEU A 236 9.00 -13.45 -0.43
N GLY A 237 9.58 -14.10 -1.44
CA GLY A 237 8.87 -14.52 -2.64
C GLY A 237 7.80 -15.57 -2.31
N ASP A 238 6.75 -15.62 -3.13
CA ASP A 238 5.78 -16.70 -2.99
C ASP A 238 6.34 -17.94 -3.72
N THR A 239 6.45 -19.07 -3.03
CA THR A 239 6.89 -20.33 -3.64
C THR A 239 5.96 -20.71 -4.80
N GLU A 240 6.57 -21.01 -5.95
CA GLU A 240 5.98 -21.17 -7.28
C GLU A 240 4.91 -22.27 -7.34
N GLU A 241 3.70 -21.90 -7.75
CA GLU A 241 2.97 -22.66 -8.77
C GLU A 241 2.62 -21.66 -9.87
N PRO A 242 3.14 -21.82 -11.11
CA PRO A 242 2.79 -20.95 -12.23
C PRO A 242 1.27 -20.96 -12.44
N ILE A 243 0.68 -19.77 -12.63
CA ILE A 243 -0.72 -19.69 -13.02
C ILE A 243 -0.82 -20.12 -14.48
N ASP A 244 -1.49 -21.25 -14.73
CA ASP A 244 -2.04 -21.54 -16.04
C ASP A 244 -3.24 -20.61 -16.28
N VAL A 245 -2.96 -19.47 -16.91
CA VAL A 245 -3.95 -18.43 -17.25
C VAL A 245 -4.99 -18.94 -18.26
N ASP A 246 -4.72 -20.04 -18.97
CA ASP A 246 -5.68 -20.62 -19.92
C ASP A 246 -6.82 -21.36 -19.20
N VAL A 247 -6.57 -21.95 -18.04
CA VAL A 247 -7.62 -22.65 -17.26
C VAL A 247 -8.61 -21.67 -16.63
N ALA A 248 -8.17 -20.46 -16.25
CA ALA A 248 -9.06 -19.45 -15.66
C ALA A 248 -10.02 -18.81 -16.69
N CYS A 249 -9.70 -18.87 -17.98
CA CYS A 249 -10.53 -18.29 -19.06
C CYS A 249 -11.47 -19.29 -19.77
N HIS A 250 -11.32 -20.60 -19.51
CA HIS A 250 -12.08 -21.66 -20.21
C HIS A 250 -13.25 -22.24 -19.41
N ALA A 251 -13.55 -21.73 -18.21
CA ALA A 251 -14.84 -21.99 -17.56
C ALA A 251 -15.95 -21.18 -18.26
N ARG A 252 -16.36 -21.64 -19.44
CA ARG A 252 -17.62 -21.26 -20.10
C ARG A 252 -18.79 -21.95 -19.42
#